data_AF-A0A2T3ZRB9-F1
#
_entry.id   AF-A0A2T3ZRB9-F1
#
_cell.length_a   1.000
_cell.length_b   1.000
_cell.length_c   1.000
_cell.angle_alpha   90.00
_cell.angle_beta   90.00
_cell.angle_gamma   90.00
#
_symmetry.space_group_name_H-M   'P 1'
#
loop_
_entity.id
_entity.type
_entity.pdbx_description
1 polymer ?
#
loop_
_entity_poly.entity_id
_entity_poly.type
_entity_poly.pdbx_seq_one_letter_code
_entity_poly.pdbx_strand_id
1 'polypeptide(L)' 'KVLEEGLLPIWDLTRRFQQDNARIHNFGGTPEWLQVHGIDYIDWPPHSPDLNPIEHV' A
#
# COMPACT_ATOMS: atom_id res chain seq x y z
N LYS A 1 0.04 -13.09 3.37
CA LYS A 1 -1.25 -13.64 2.88
C LYS A 1 -2.11 -12.62 2.13
N VAL A 2 -2.65 -11.55 2.75
CA VAL A 2 -3.54 -10.61 2.01
C VAL A 2 -2.83 -9.89 0.85
N LEU A 3 -1.62 -9.35 1.06
CA LEU A 3 -0.86 -8.71 -0.03
C LEU A 3 -0.42 -9.72 -1.11
N GLU A 4 -0.03 -10.93 -0.69
CA GLU A 4 0.34 -12.00 -1.62
C GLU A 4 -0.82 -12.41 -2.53
N GLU A 5 -2.03 -12.54 -1.98
CA GLU A 5 -3.21 -12.99 -2.72
C GLU A 5 -3.90 -11.85 -3.49
N GLY A 6 -3.88 -10.64 -2.94
CA GLY A 6 -4.62 -9.49 -3.49
C GLY A 6 -3.78 -8.57 -4.39
N LEU A 7 -2.49 -8.38 -4.08
CA LEU A 7 -1.63 -7.41 -4.76
C LEU A 7 -0.75 -8.08 -5.82
N LEU A 8 -0.04 -9.17 -5.48
CA LEU A 8 0.92 -9.78 -6.42
C LEU A 8 0.32 -10.21 -7.77
N PRO A 9 -0.90 -10.78 -7.85
CA PRO A 9 -1.45 -11.21 -9.14
C PRO A 9 -1.74 -10.06 -10.10
N ILE A 10 -1.90 -8.83 -9.59
CA ILE A 10 -2.22 -7.64 -10.38
C ILE A 10 -1.06 -6.64 -10.45
N TRP A 11 0.05 -6.95 -9.77
CA TRP A 11 1.22 -6.09 -9.74
C TRP A 11 1.99 -6.20 -11.05
N ASP A 12 2.01 -5.11 -11.83
CA ASP A 12 2.60 -5.06 -13.17
C ASP A 12 3.83 -4.16 -13.27
N LEU A 13 4.32 -3.62 -12.14
CA LEU A 13 5.44 -2.68 -12.04
C LEU A 13 5.21 -1.32 -12.74
N THR A 14 4.03 -1.07 -13.31
CA THR A 14 3.74 0.21 -14.00
C THR A 14 3.07 1.25 -13.09
N ARG A 15 2.66 0.84 -11.89
CA ARG A 15 1.90 1.64 -10.93
C ARG A 15 2.67 1.77 -9.63
N ARG A 16 2.27 2.74 -8.80
CA ARG A 16 2.71 2.83 -7.40
C ARG A 16 1.60 2.34 -6.50
N PHE A 17 1.96 1.55 -5.50
CA PHE A 17 1.02 1.08 -4.50
C PHE A 17 0.63 2.24 -3.57
N GLN A 18 -0.63 2.30 -3.15
CA GLN A 18 -1.09 3.31 -2.20
C GLN A 18 -1.73 2.61 -1.00
N GLN A 19 -1.30 3.02 0.19
CA GLN A 19 -1.86 2.62 1.48
C GLN A 19 -1.92 3.85 2.36
N ASP A 20 -2.86 3.88 3.31
CA ASP A 20 -2.88 4.92 4.33
C ASP A 20 -1.81 4.67 5.41
N ASN A 21 -1.65 5.62 6.32
CA ASN A 21 -0.70 5.52 7.42
C ASN A 21 -1.22 4.76 8.64
N ALA A 22 -2.21 3.86 8.49
CA ALA A 22 -2.68 3.06 9.60
C ALA A 22 -1.51 2.27 10.23
N ARG A 23 -1.51 2.16 11.57
CA ARG A 23 -0.41 1.52 12.31
C ARG A 23 -0.08 0.11 11.81
N ILE A 24 -1.09 -0.63 11.36
CA ILE A 24 -0.94 -1.99 10.84
C ILE A 24 -0.21 -2.05 9.48
N HIS A 25 -0.19 -0.95 8.73
CA HIS A 25 0.47 -0.85 7.42
C HIS A 25 1.93 -0.38 7.57
N ASN A 26 2.19 0.48 8.56
CA ASN A 26 3.51 1.06 8.84
C ASN A 26 4.32 0.31 9.90
N PHE A 27 3.80 -0.78 10.45
CA PHE A 27 4.47 -1.58 11.48
C PHE A 27 4.34 -3.08 11.18
N GLY A 28 5.22 -3.90 11.76
CA GLY A 28 5.05 -5.35 11.74
C GLY A 28 5.45 -6.05 10.44
N GLY A 29 6.51 -5.60 9.76
CA GLY A 29 7.09 -6.31 8.62
C GLY A 29 6.48 -5.96 7.26
N THR A 30 5.40 -5.17 7.23
CA THR A 30 4.74 -4.78 5.97
C THR A 30 5.66 -3.96 5.06
N PRO A 31 6.38 -2.92 5.53
CA PRO A 31 7.33 -2.20 4.69
C PRO A 31 8.44 -3.09 4.13
N GLU A 32 8.98 -3.99 4.95
CA GLU A 32 10.02 -4.95 4.55
C GLU A 32 9.49 -5.93 3.50
N TRP A 33 8.25 -6.42 3.66
CA TRP A 33 7.62 -7.31 2.70
C TRP A 33 7.42 -6.61 1.34
N LEU A 34 6.97 -5.36 1.32
CA LEU A 34 6.82 -4.57 0.08
C LEU A 34 8.18 -4.38 -0.60
N GLN A 35 9.23 -4.07 0.17
CA GLN A 35 10.58 -3.91 -0.34
C GLN A 35 11.12 -5.21 -0.97
N VAL A 36 10.95 -6.36 -0.31
CA VAL A 36 11.40 -7.67 -0.83
C VAL A 36 10.72 -8.03 -2.15
N HIS A 37 9.49 -7.57 -2.37
CA HIS A 37 8.74 -7.82 -3.60
C HIS A 37 8.94 -6.71 -4.66
N GLY A 38 9.79 -5.70 -4.40
CA GLY A 38 10.04 -4.60 -5.33
C GLY A 38 8.83 -3.71 -5.55
N ILE A 39 8.00 -3.54 -4.51
CA ILE A 39 6.76 -2.76 -4.57
C ILE A 39 7.02 -1.39 -3.97
N ASP A 40 7.12 -0.39 -4.85
CA ASP A 40 7.15 1.00 -4.44
C ASP A 40 5.76 1.47 -4.02
N TYR A 41 5.68 2.22 -2.92
CA TYR A 41 4.43 2.81 -2.45
C TYR A 41 4.54 4.32 -2.24
N ILE A 42 3.38 4.98 -2.17
CA ILE A 42 3.25 6.43 -2.03
C ILE A 42 3.27 6.81 -0.54
N ASP A 43 4.12 7.78 -0.18
CA ASP A 43 4.05 8.42 1.14
C ASP A 43 2.70 9.14 1.30
N TRP A 44 1.95 8.76 2.33
CA TRP A 44 0.62 9.30 2.58
C TRP A 44 0.62 10.31 3.73
N PRO A 45 -0.08 11.46 3.63
CA PRO A 45 -0.22 12.37 4.76
C PRO A 45 -1.18 11.81 5.83
N PRO A 46 -0.91 12.02 7.13
CA PRO A 46 -1.80 11.58 8.20
C PRO A 46 -3.13 12.35 8.16
N HIS A 47 -4.24 11.67 8.46
CA HIS A 47 -5.58 12.25 8.54
C HIS A 47 -6.10 12.89 7.25
N SER A 48 -5.72 12.35 6.09
CA SER A 48 -6.18 12.83 4.78
C SER A 48 -7.03 11.79 4.03
N PRO A 49 -8.24 11.47 4.52
CA PRO A 49 -9.16 10.59 3.81
C PRO A 49 -9.71 11.24 2.52
N ASP A 50 -9.76 12.57 2.48
CA ASP A 50 -10.18 13.38 1.32
C ASP A 50 -9.27 13.19 0.10
N LEU A 51 -8.02 12.81 0.32
CA LEU A 51 -7.08 12.51 -0.75
C LEU A 51 -7.22 11.08 -1.26
N ASN A 52 -7.89 10.19 -0.52
CA ASN A 52 -7.96 8.77 -0.82
C ASN A 52 -9.11 8.50 -1.80
N PRO A 53 -8.84 8.16 -3.07
CA PRO A 53 -9.89 8.02 -4.08
C PRO A 53 -10.93 6.96 -3.72
N ILE A 54 -10.55 5.97 -2.91
CA ILE A 54 -11.46 4.87 -2.52
C ILE A 54 -12.55 5.32 -1.53
N GLU A 55 -12.41 6.49 -0.89
CA GLU A 55 -13.43 7.03 0.02
C GLU A 55 -14.58 7.70 -0.74
N HIS A 56 -14.42 7.89 -2.05
CA HIS A 56 -15.34 8.62 -2.93
C HIS A 56 -16.02 7.72 -3.99
N VAL A 57 -15.83 6.39 -3.92
CA VAL A 57 -16.41 5.40 -4.86
C VAL A 57 -17.79 4.93 -4.42
#